data_AF-A0A1G2W589-F1
#
_entry.id   AF-A0A1G2W589-F1
#
_cell.length_a   1.000
_cell.length_b   1.000
_cell.length_c   1.000
_cell.angle_alpha   90.00
_cell.angle_beta   90.00
_cell.angle_gamma   90.00
#
_symmetry.space_group_name_H-M   'P 1'
#
loop_
_entity.id
_entity.type
_entity.pdbx_description
1 polymer ?
#
loop_
_entity_poly.entity_id
_entity_poly.type
_entity_poly.pdbx_seq_one_letter_code
_entity_poly.pdbx_strand_id
1 'polypeptide(L)'
;MKEKPYQQADLFCFYCHASPGSYQSGLLENFDYSHVFGGYAGGPTSIFEAFNQPLGGVNASYHNLYDIWSYAQKFPGFGASSPPCDACHNVHRARRNKAYPQDPAYTAISRPTEHESLWGDVDGERMTNYSGAYQAPLHFGSRTTYEPGGTSESVADGSKVPDYNTFCLDCHKEKIYSTSLRRDVVAIEWKLSGGDQLGTGDKHGANAYTVGIQMKKPYDELVMPPGGYLLSCLDCHEAHGSPSAFLVRRSVNGEILGGTLAQARDGKSWAYLCGRCHQDDYHVGGSTDINQVNRWRTVHHGGGSGANVDVPYQVQGQQGMSCGECHELSPGPQPIGCGYCHNHGSYCNGTNPGTLPNGKVIPAPIDGFRRTF
;
A
#
# COMPACT_ATOMS: atom_id res chain seq x y z
N MET A 1 -5.39 -25.57 -9.46
CA MET A 1 -3.98 -25.20 -9.23
C MET A 1 -3.61 -25.46 -7.78
N LYS A 2 -2.32 -25.64 -7.49
CA LYS A 2 -1.80 -25.91 -6.14
C LYS A 2 -1.51 -24.60 -5.41
N GLU A 3 -1.48 -24.63 -4.08
CA GLU A 3 -0.88 -23.57 -3.27
C GLU A 3 0.65 -23.69 -3.27
N LYS A 4 1.36 -22.66 -2.79
CA LYS A 4 2.82 -22.64 -2.70
C LYS A 4 3.37 -23.83 -1.89
N PRO A 5 4.63 -24.27 -2.12
CA PRO A 5 5.59 -23.73 -3.09
C PRO A 5 5.21 -24.13 -4.52
N TYR A 6 5.20 -23.14 -5.43
CA TYR A 6 5.05 -23.42 -6.85
C TYR A 6 6.35 -23.99 -7.40
N GLN A 7 6.21 -24.92 -8.33
CA GLN A 7 7.27 -25.44 -9.16
C GLN A 7 7.23 -24.76 -10.52
N GLN A 8 8.35 -24.74 -11.24
CA GLN A 8 8.42 -24.19 -12.59
C GLN A 8 7.39 -24.84 -13.53
N ALA A 9 7.08 -26.13 -13.32
CA ALA A 9 6.11 -26.87 -14.10
C ALA A 9 4.64 -26.54 -13.80
N ASP A 10 4.34 -25.80 -12.72
CA ASP A 10 2.96 -25.49 -12.35
C ASP A 10 2.32 -24.44 -13.26
N LEU A 11 3.13 -23.61 -13.94
CA LEU A 11 2.64 -22.55 -14.82
C LEU A 11 3.61 -22.30 -15.97
N PHE A 12 3.09 -22.21 -17.20
CA PHE A 12 3.93 -21.99 -18.39
C PHE A 12 4.80 -20.72 -18.26
N CYS A 13 4.26 -19.66 -17.64
CA CYS A 13 4.96 -18.39 -17.41
C CYS A 13 6.26 -18.59 -16.62
N PHE A 14 6.29 -19.52 -15.66
CA PHE A 14 7.48 -19.78 -14.84
C PHE A 14 8.61 -20.41 -15.64
N TYR A 15 8.33 -21.10 -16.74
CA TYR A 15 9.40 -21.56 -17.61
C TYR A 15 10.19 -20.41 -18.24
N CYS A 16 9.59 -19.25 -18.43
CA CYS A 16 10.26 -18.06 -18.97
C CYS A 16 10.76 -17.12 -17.85
N HIS A 17 10.01 -17.03 -16.74
CA HIS A 17 10.23 -16.03 -15.69
C HIS A 17 10.79 -16.60 -14.37
N ALA A 18 11.71 -17.58 -14.43
CA ALA A 18 12.33 -18.20 -13.25
C ALA A 18 13.75 -17.73 -12.88
N SER A 19 14.37 -16.82 -13.64
CA SER A 19 15.78 -16.40 -13.52
C SER A 19 16.79 -17.54 -13.76
N PRO A 20 17.35 -18.31 -12.80
CA PRO A 20 18.18 -19.45 -13.18
C PRO A 20 17.32 -20.63 -13.65
N GLY A 21 17.69 -21.24 -14.78
CA GLY A 21 16.99 -22.40 -15.33
C GLY A 21 15.70 -22.10 -16.09
N SER A 22 15.39 -20.83 -16.35
CA SER A 22 14.32 -20.46 -17.28
C SER A 22 14.80 -20.61 -18.74
N TYR A 23 13.87 -20.82 -19.69
CA TYR A 23 14.17 -20.80 -21.13
C TYR A 23 14.74 -19.47 -21.61
N GLN A 24 14.58 -18.40 -20.81
CA GLN A 24 15.06 -17.06 -21.09
C GLN A 24 16.02 -16.57 -20.01
N SER A 25 16.77 -17.49 -19.38
CA SER A 25 17.76 -17.16 -18.36
C SER A 25 18.80 -16.18 -18.94
N GLY A 26 19.02 -15.05 -18.25
CA GLY A 26 19.90 -13.96 -18.73
C GLY A 26 19.29 -13.05 -19.82
N LEU A 27 18.10 -13.37 -20.34
CA LEU A 27 17.37 -12.55 -21.33
C LEU A 27 16.18 -11.80 -20.72
N LEU A 28 15.45 -12.44 -19.79
CA LEU A 28 14.34 -11.84 -19.06
C LEU A 28 14.59 -11.85 -17.56
N GLU A 29 14.88 -10.66 -17.04
CA GLU A 29 14.84 -10.35 -15.62
C GLU A 29 13.57 -9.58 -15.32
N ASN A 30 12.78 -10.09 -14.38
CA ASN A 30 11.52 -9.49 -13.96
C ASN A 30 11.57 -9.25 -12.45
N PHE A 31 12.14 -8.10 -12.09
CA PHE A 31 12.11 -7.59 -10.73
C PHE A 31 10.71 -7.04 -10.40
N ASP A 32 10.47 -6.80 -9.12
CA ASP A 32 9.24 -6.20 -8.63
C ASP A 32 9.21 -4.68 -8.77
N TYR A 33 8.14 -4.04 -8.30
CA TYR A 33 7.92 -2.61 -8.52
C TYR A 33 8.99 -1.77 -7.81
N SER A 34 9.32 -2.13 -6.56
CA SER A 34 10.36 -1.46 -5.78
C SER A 34 11.69 -1.37 -6.53
N HIS A 35 12.05 -2.41 -7.29
CA HIS A 35 13.26 -2.39 -8.11
C HIS A 35 13.07 -1.66 -9.43
N VAL A 36 12.10 -2.07 -10.26
CA VAL A 36 11.97 -1.57 -11.64
C VAL A 36 11.64 -0.08 -11.69
N PHE A 37 10.73 0.36 -10.83
CA PHE A 37 10.19 1.71 -10.85
C PHE A 37 10.62 2.54 -9.64
N GLY A 38 10.83 1.88 -8.50
CA GLY A 38 11.30 2.53 -7.27
C GLY A 38 12.81 2.69 -7.18
N GLY A 39 13.61 1.94 -7.94
CA GLY A 39 15.08 2.04 -7.95
C GLY A 39 15.80 1.29 -6.84
N TYR A 40 15.11 0.53 -6.00
CA TYR A 40 15.72 -0.28 -4.95
C TYR A 40 16.24 -1.62 -5.51
N ALA A 41 17.56 -1.83 -5.49
CA ALA A 41 18.17 -3.00 -6.12
C ALA A 41 17.93 -4.35 -5.41
N GLY A 42 17.28 -4.37 -4.24
CA GLY A 42 17.00 -5.60 -3.49
C GLY A 42 15.62 -6.19 -3.79
N GLY A 43 15.47 -7.52 -3.68
CA GLY A 43 14.19 -8.19 -3.89
C GLY A 43 14.29 -9.42 -4.80
N PRO A 44 13.14 -9.98 -5.23
CA PRO A 44 13.10 -11.09 -6.17
C PRO A 44 13.62 -10.65 -7.52
N THR A 45 14.37 -11.53 -8.16
CA THR A 45 14.96 -11.32 -9.48
C THR A 45 14.07 -11.81 -10.62
N SER A 46 12.98 -12.52 -10.28
CA SER A 46 12.08 -13.15 -11.25
C SER A 46 10.63 -13.18 -10.73
N ILE A 47 9.67 -13.39 -11.64
CA ILE A 47 8.27 -13.59 -11.28
C ILE A 47 8.10 -14.88 -10.48
N PHE A 48 8.79 -15.96 -10.87
CA PHE A 48 8.78 -17.21 -10.11
C PHE A 48 9.27 -16.98 -8.68
N GLU A 49 10.37 -16.23 -8.51
CA GLU A 49 10.90 -15.90 -7.19
C GLU A 49 9.93 -14.99 -6.43
N ALA A 50 9.30 -14.00 -7.08
CA ALA A 50 8.31 -13.13 -6.44
C ALA A 50 7.11 -13.92 -5.87
N PHE A 51 6.58 -14.89 -6.62
CA PHE A 51 5.49 -15.76 -6.16
C PHE A 51 5.93 -16.87 -5.21
N ASN A 52 7.23 -17.21 -5.19
CA ASN A 52 7.83 -18.19 -4.29
C ASN A 52 8.73 -17.59 -3.23
N GLN A 53 8.64 -16.28 -2.98
CA GLN A 53 9.54 -15.55 -2.08
C GLN A 53 9.75 -16.39 -0.82
N PRO A 54 10.96 -16.94 -0.62
CA PRO A 54 11.20 -17.86 0.47
C PRO A 54 11.03 -17.07 1.74
N LEU A 55 9.92 -17.31 2.44
CA LEU A 55 9.63 -16.90 3.82
C LEU A 55 10.53 -15.73 4.30
N GLY A 56 10.26 -14.49 3.88
CA GLY A 56 10.69 -13.29 4.66
C GLY A 56 10.24 -13.38 6.14
N GLY A 57 9.35 -14.33 6.38
CA GLY A 57 9.26 -15.22 7.52
C GLY A 57 7.95 -15.98 7.30
N VAL A 58 7.29 -16.32 8.40
CA VAL A 58 5.83 -16.47 8.44
C VAL A 58 5.07 -15.21 7.91
N ASN A 59 5.78 -14.09 7.66
CA ASN A 59 5.22 -12.82 7.19
C ASN A 59 5.13 -12.63 5.67
N ALA A 60 5.76 -13.46 4.84
CA ALA A 60 5.72 -13.24 3.39
C ALA A 60 4.36 -13.64 2.77
N SER A 61 3.83 -12.79 1.88
CA SER A 61 2.59 -13.05 1.13
C SER A 61 2.77 -12.75 -0.37
N TYR A 62 1.84 -13.26 -1.15
CA TYR A 62 1.77 -13.20 -2.61
C TYR A 62 0.30 -13.21 -3.02
N HIS A 63 -0.03 -12.69 -4.20
CA HIS A 63 -1.34 -12.95 -4.77
C HIS A 63 -1.42 -14.44 -5.13
N ASN A 64 -2.20 -15.21 -4.39
CA ASN A 64 -2.28 -16.65 -4.60
C ASN A 64 -2.85 -16.95 -6.00
N LEU A 65 -2.11 -17.71 -6.80
CA LEU A 65 -2.44 -18.00 -8.19
C LEU A 65 -3.69 -18.87 -8.32
N TYR A 66 -3.98 -19.71 -7.33
CA TYR A 66 -5.27 -20.41 -7.26
C TYR A 66 -6.42 -19.44 -6.96
N ASP A 67 -6.26 -18.56 -5.97
CA ASP A 67 -7.29 -17.58 -5.61
C ASP A 67 -7.56 -16.62 -6.79
N ILE A 68 -6.52 -16.14 -7.47
CA ILE A 68 -6.62 -15.33 -8.69
C ILE A 68 -7.42 -16.08 -9.75
N TRP A 69 -7.03 -17.31 -10.09
CA TRP A 69 -7.71 -18.07 -11.13
C TRP A 69 -9.17 -18.37 -10.80
N SER A 70 -9.45 -18.67 -9.53
CA SER A 70 -10.81 -18.93 -9.07
C SER A 70 -11.66 -17.67 -9.15
N TYR A 71 -11.12 -16.53 -8.71
CA TYR A 71 -11.83 -15.26 -8.76
C TYR A 71 -12.01 -14.75 -10.19
N ALA A 72 -10.99 -14.92 -11.03
CA ALA A 72 -10.98 -14.42 -12.40
C ALA A 72 -11.95 -15.15 -13.34
N GLN A 73 -12.50 -16.32 -12.96
CA GLN A 73 -13.54 -17.01 -13.75
C GLN A 73 -14.77 -16.14 -14.06
N LYS A 74 -14.98 -15.05 -13.31
CA LYS A 74 -16.09 -14.11 -13.55
C LYS A 74 -15.81 -13.12 -14.68
N PHE A 75 -14.57 -12.95 -15.10
CA PHE A 75 -14.19 -11.94 -16.09
C PHE A 75 -14.37 -12.44 -17.53
N PRO A 76 -14.79 -11.56 -18.45
CA PRO A 76 -14.91 -11.93 -19.87
C PRO A 76 -13.58 -12.43 -20.44
N GLY A 77 -13.62 -13.53 -21.19
CA GLY A 77 -12.43 -14.09 -21.85
C GLY A 77 -11.50 -14.92 -20.94
N PHE A 78 -11.70 -14.91 -19.62
CA PHE A 78 -10.96 -15.78 -18.71
C PHE A 78 -11.70 -17.11 -18.52
N GLY A 79 -11.03 -18.22 -18.81
CA GLY A 79 -11.63 -19.56 -18.77
C GLY A 79 -10.89 -20.53 -17.85
N ALA A 80 -11.39 -21.76 -17.77
CA ALA A 80 -10.79 -22.81 -16.95
C ALA A 80 -9.34 -23.14 -17.34
N SER A 81 -9.01 -23.00 -18.62
CA SER A 81 -7.66 -23.18 -19.17
C SER A 81 -6.78 -21.93 -19.10
N SER A 82 -7.34 -20.78 -18.73
CA SER A 82 -6.57 -19.53 -18.65
C SER A 82 -5.58 -19.61 -17.50
N PRO A 83 -4.30 -19.27 -17.72
CA PRO A 83 -3.34 -19.17 -16.64
C PRO A 83 -3.68 -17.95 -15.77
N PRO A 84 -3.49 -17.99 -14.44
CA PRO A 84 -3.84 -16.89 -13.54
C PRO A 84 -3.11 -15.57 -13.84
N CYS A 85 -1.90 -15.62 -14.40
CA CYS A 85 -1.21 -14.41 -14.86
C CYS A 85 -1.98 -13.69 -15.97
N ASP A 86 -2.77 -14.43 -16.77
CA ASP A 86 -3.64 -13.88 -17.80
C ASP A 86 -4.83 -13.12 -17.23
N ALA A 87 -5.07 -13.14 -15.91
CA ALA A 87 -6.09 -12.25 -15.32
C ALA A 87 -5.63 -10.79 -15.30
N CYS A 88 -4.31 -10.55 -15.31
CA CYS A 88 -3.68 -9.24 -15.15
C CYS A 88 -2.86 -8.80 -16.37
N HIS A 89 -2.53 -9.75 -17.26
CA HIS A 89 -1.64 -9.53 -18.39
C HIS A 89 -2.14 -10.30 -19.61
N ASN A 90 -2.49 -9.59 -20.68
CA ASN A 90 -2.66 -10.24 -21.98
C ASN A 90 -1.28 -10.50 -22.56
N VAL A 91 -0.83 -11.75 -22.47
CA VAL A 91 0.53 -12.16 -22.87
C VAL A 91 0.84 -11.94 -24.35
N HIS A 92 -0.18 -11.79 -25.20
CA HIS A 92 -0.01 -11.46 -26.62
C HIS A 92 0.20 -9.97 -26.88
N ARG A 93 -0.04 -9.12 -25.87
CA ARG A 93 0.02 -7.66 -25.99
C ARG A 93 1.03 -7.02 -25.04
N ALA A 94 1.29 -7.64 -23.89
CA ALA A 94 2.16 -7.13 -22.85
C ALA A 94 3.52 -6.69 -23.41
N ARG A 95 3.94 -5.48 -23.02
CA ARG A 95 5.20 -4.87 -23.49
C ARG A 95 6.24 -4.85 -22.38
N ARG A 96 7.50 -4.63 -22.78
CA ARG A 96 8.67 -4.66 -21.89
C ARG A 96 8.82 -3.35 -21.10
N ASN A 97 7.88 -3.06 -20.19
CA ASN A 97 7.86 -1.85 -19.37
C ASN A 97 9.18 -1.57 -18.62
N LYS A 98 9.89 -2.61 -18.14
CA LYS A 98 11.19 -2.45 -17.44
C LYS A 98 12.23 -1.70 -18.27
N ALA A 99 12.25 -1.87 -19.59
CA ALA A 99 13.20 -1.18 -20.45
C ALA A 99 12.87 0.32 -20.63
N TYR A 100 11.63 0.71 -20.30
CA TYR A 100 11.09 2.05 -20.49
C TYR A 100 10.23 2.44 -19.28
N PRO A 101 10.81 2.53 -18.07
CA PRO A 101 10.03 2.68 -16.83
C PRO A 101 9.23 3.99 -16.77
N GLN A 102 9.61 4.99 -17.57
CA GLN A 102 8.96 6.30 -17.68
C GLN A 102 8.08 6.43 -18.93
N ASP A 103 7.99 5.39 -19.77
CA ASP A 103 7.16 5.39 -20.96
C ASP A 103 6.03 4.36 -20.82
N PRO A 104 4.85 4.84 -20.45
CA PRO A 104 3.74 3.94 -20.21
C PRO A 104 3.11 3.35 -21.49
N ALA A 105 3.54 3.77 -22.68
CA ALA A 105 3.21 3.05 -23.92
C ALA A 105 3.78 1.62 -23.93
N TYR A 106 4.71 1.31 -23.02
CA TYR A 106 5.28 -0.03 -22.84
C TYR A 106 4.67 -0.80 -21.68
N THR A 107 3.51 -0.39 -21.17
CA THR A 107 2.79 -1.09 -20.10
C THR A 107 2.65 -2.59 -20.38
N ALA A 108 2.69 -3.38 -19.30
CA ALA A 108 2.59 -4.83 -19.35
C ALA A 108 1.21 -5.35 -18.92
N ILE A 109 0.33 -4.47 -18.44
CA ILE A 109 -0.96 -4.85 -17.86
C ILE A 109 -2.08 -4.68 -18.87
N SER A 110 -3.09 -5.53 -18.74
CA SER A 110 -4.41 -5.41 -19.35
C SER A 110 -5.44 -5.60 -18.24
N ARG A 111 -6.52 -4.84 -18.29
CA ARG A 111 -7.53 -4.92 -17.23
C ARG A 111 -8.30 -6.24 -17.33
N PRO A 112 -8.61 -6.92 -16.21
CA PRO A 112 -9.44 -8.12 -16.24
C PRO A 112 -10.79 -7.91 -16.95
N THR A 113 -11.38 -6.71 -16.86
CA THR A 113 -12.65 -6.39 -17.53
C THR A 113 -12.49 -5.97 -19.00
N GLU A 114 -11.28 -5.61 -19.42
CA GLU A 114 -10.94 -5.08 -20.75
C GLU A 114 -9.63 -5.74 -21.24
N HIS A 115 -9.65 -7.06 -21.38
CA HIS A 115 -8.43 -7.84 -21.54
C HIS A 115 -7.75 -7.70 -22.91
N GLU A 116 -8.46 -7.17 -23.90
CA GLU A 116 -7.97 -7.00 -25.28
C GLU A 116 -7.29 -5.66 -25.55
N SER A 117 -7.14 -4.82 -24.54
CA SER A 117 -6.35 -3.59 -24.58
C SER A 117 -5.24 -3.63 -23.54
N LEU A 118 -4.14 -2.94 -23.82
CA LEU A 118 -3.18 -2.60 -22.78
C LEU A 118 -3.81 -1.52 -21.91
N TRP A 119 -3.54 -1.57 -20.60
CA TRP A 119 -4.02 -0.55 -19.67
C TRP A 119 -2.91 0.39 -19.28
N GLY A 120 -3.25 1.65 -19.37
CA GLY A 120 -2.32 2.72 -19.27
C GLY A 120 -1.99 3.24 -20.66
N ASP A 121 -1.72 2.46 -21.71
CA ASP A 121 -0.93 2.96 -22.86
C ASP A 121 -1.48 4.18 -23.63
N VAL A 122 -2.70 4.64 -23.36
CA VAL A 122 -3.31 5.86 -23.91
C VAL A 122 -3.51 7.00 -22.90
N ASP A 123 -3.74 8.20 -23.43
CA ASP A 123 -4.15 9.36 -22.64
C ASP A 123 -5.56 9.13 -22.08
N GLY A 124 -5.75 9.31 -20.77
CA GLY A 124 -6.99 8.98 -20.06
C GLY A 124 -6.84 7.82 -19.06
N GLU A 125 -5.80 6.99 -19.21
CA GLU A 125 -5.56 5.81 -18.38
C GLU A 125 -4.36 5.99 -17.42
N ARG A 126 -4.04 7.25 -17.10
CA ARG A 126 -2.94 7.62 -16.21
C ARG A 126 -3.42 7.96 -14.81
N MET A 127 -2.54 7.88 -13.83
CA MET A 127 -2.82 8.39 -12.48
C MET A 127 -3.23 9.87 -12.48
N THR A 128 -2.63 10.71 -13.34
CA THR A 128 -3.04 12.12 -13.50
C THR A 128 -4.48 12.27 -14.01
N ASN A 129 -4.99 11.31 -14.79
CA ASN A 129 -6.37 11.28 -15.25
C ASN A 129 -7.33 10.73 -14.20
N TYR A 130 -6.87 9.79 -13.37
CA TYR A 130 -7.64 9.29 -12.22
C TYR A 130 -7.91 10.39 -11.20
N SER A 131 -6.89 11.20 -10.91
CA SER A 131 -6.97 12.35 -10.02
C SER A 131 -5.92 13.38 -10.42
N GLY A 132 -6.33 14.65 -10.53
CA GLY A 132 -5.40 15.77 -10.69
C GLY A 132 -4.59 16.10 -9.43
N ALA A 133 -4.72 15.29 -8.37
CA ALA A 133 -4.06 15.45 -7.07
C ALA A 133 -3.09 14.29 -6.75
N TYR A 134 -2.61 13.55 -7.75
CA TYR A 134 -1.60 12.52 -7.54
C TYR A 134 -0.19 13.12 -7.53
N GLN A 135 0.66 12.63 -6.63
CA GLN A 135 2.08 12.95 -6.58
C GLN A 135 2.87 11.66 -6.33
N ALA A 136 3.74 11.30 -7.27
CA ALA A 136 4.54 10.10 -7.15
C ALA A 136 5.51 10.18 -5.96
N PRO A 137 5.80 9.04 -5.30
CA PRO A 137 6.83 8.98 -4.26
C PRO A 137 8.22 9.31 -4.82
N LEU A 138 9.16 9.63 -3.93
CA LEU A 138 10.57 9.76 -4.30
C LEU A 138 11.15 8.43 -4.76
N HIS A 139 12.00 8.49 -5.78
CA HIS A 139 12.81 7.36 -6.21
C HIS A 139 13.86 7.02 -5.15
N PHE A 140 14.15 5.73 -4.96
CA PHE A 140 15.09 5.24 -3.95
C PHE A 140 16.44 5.97 -4.00
N GLY A 141 16.91 6.40 -2.82
CA GLY A 141 18.16 7.14 -2.64
C GLY A 141 18.11 8.60 -3.10
N SER A 142 16.95 9.10 -3.56
CA SER A 142 16.79 10.46 -4.06
C SER A 142 16.02 11.37 -3.10
N ARG A 143 16.24 12.67 -3.25
CA ARG A 143 15.46 13.75 -2.62
C ARG A 143 14.83 14.70 -3.64
N THR A 144 15.08 14.48 -4.93
CA THR A 144 14.74 15.41 -6.02
C THR A 144 14.24 14.70 -7.27
N THR A 145 14.22 13.37 -7.29
CA THR A 145 13.68 12.57 -8.39
C THR A 145 12.64 11.60 -7.86
N TYR A 146 11.71 11.25 -8.74
CA TYR A 146 10.44 10.63 -8.38
C TYR A 146 10.25 9.31 -9.10
N GLU A 147 9.33 8.50 -8.61
CA GLU A 147 8.86 7.31 -9.31
C GLU A 147 7.94 7.72 -10.48
N PRO A 148 7.88 6.94 -11.57
CA PRO A 148 8.68 5.75 -11.83
C PRO A 148 10.05 6.11 -12.42
N GLY A 149 11.10 5.38 -12.04
CA GLY A 149 12.39 5.39 -12.74
C GLY A 149 13.18 6.70 -12.66
N GLY A 150 12.97 7.53 -11.63
CA GLY A 150 13.78 8.72 -11.37
C GLY A 150 13.43 9.92 -12.25
N THR A 151 12.14 10.20 -12.42
CA THR A 151 11.63 11.36 -13.16
C THR A 151 11.88 12.67 -12.41
N SER A 152 11.76 13.79 -13.14
CA SER A 152 11.71 15.13 -12.52
C SER A 152 10.34 15.39 -11.88
N GLU A 153 10.32 16.32 -10.92
CA GLU A 153 9.09 16.77 -10.24
C GLU A 153 7.99 17.21 -11.21
N SER A 154 8.36 17.89 -12.30
CA SER A 154 7.43 18.40 -13.31
C SER A 154 6.60 17.34 -14.04
N VAL A 155 6.93 16.05 -13.90
CA VAL A 155 6.18 14.91 -14.47
C VAL A 155 5.89 13.84 -13.42
N ALA A 156 6.05 14.17 -12.14
CA ALA A 156 5.74 13.29 -11.01
C ALA A 156 4.24 13.31 -10.64
N ASP A 157 3.44 14.07 -11.39
CA ASP A 157 1.98 14.20 -11.30
C ASP A 157 1.19 12.94 -11.72
N GLY A 158 1.90 11.85 -12.06
CA GLY A 158 1.29 10.60 -12.49
C GLY A 158 1.04 10.49 -13.99
N SER A 159 1.45 11.49 -14.79
CA SER A 159 1.39 11.44 -16.26
C SER A 159 2.23 10.32 -16.89
N LYS A 160 3.15 9.71 -16.13
CA LYS A 160 3.98 8.56 -16.54
C LYS A 160 3.59 7.23 -15.89
N VAL A 161 2.54 7.22 -15.07
CA VAL A 161 2.12 6.06 -14.29
C VAL A 161 0.75 5.60 -14.79
N PRO A 162 0.57 4.33 -15.20
CA PRO A 162 -0.75 3.77 -15.42
C PRO A 162 -1.65 3.98 -14.21
N ASP A 163 -2.95 4.18 -14.43
CA ASP A 163 -3.94 4.20 -13.36
C ASP A 163 -4.06 2.82 -12.71
N TYR A 164 -3.15 2.53 -11.78
CA TYR A 164 -3.13 1.26 -11.06
C TYR A 164 -4.33 1.12 -10.13
N ASN A 165 -5.01 2.22 -9.77
CA ASN A 165 -6.19 2.14 -8.91
C ASN A 165 -7.37 1.54 -9.66
N THR A 166 -7.70 2.04 -10.85
CA THR A 166 -8.75 1.42 -11.67
C THR A 166 -8.41 -0.03 -12.01
N PHE A 167 -7.15 -0.32 -12.34
CA PHE A 167 -6.70 -1.69 -12.60
C PHE A 167 -6.89 -2.62 -11.39
N CYS A 168 -6.43 -2.24 -10.19
CA CYS A 168 -6.54 -3.08 -9.00
C CYS A 168 -8.01 -3.25 -8.56
N LEU A 169 -8.83 -2.21 -8.73
CA LEU A 169 -10.24 -2.21 -8.31
C LEU A 169 -11.14 -3.09 -9.17
N ASP A 170 -10.71 -3.54 -10.36
CA ASP A 170 -11.43 -4.60 -11.09
C ASP A 170 -11.60 -5.86 -10.23
N CYS A 171 -10.63 -6.14 -9.36
CA CYS A 171 -10.71 -7.21 -8.38
C CYS A 171 -11.06 -6.74 -6.97
N HIS A 172 -10.40 -5.69 -6.46
CA HIS A 172 -10.42 -5.34 -5.03
C HIS A 172 -11.63 -4.51 -4.57
N LYS A 173 -12.63 -4.26 -5.41
CA LYS A 173 -13.89 -3.60 -5.02
C LYS A 173 -14.81 -4.47 -4.14
N GLU A 174 -14.51 -5.75 -4.01
CA GLU A 174 -15.29 -6.72 -3.26
C GLU A 174 -14.41 -7.43 -2.24
N LYS A 175 -15.04 -8.04 -1.24
CA LYS A 175 -14.38 -8.88 -0.25
C LYS A 175 -13.93 -10.19 -0.90
N ILE A 176 -12.66 -10.55 -0.77
CA ILE A 176 -12.08 -11.77 -1.38
C ILE A 176 -11.43 -12.62 -0.29
N TYR A 177 -11.75 -13.91 -0.23
CA TYR A 177 -11.11 -14.81 0.71
C TYR A 177 -9.71 -15.23 0.22
N SER A 178 -8.68 -15.01 1.02
CA SER A 178 -7.34 -15.55 0.77
C SER A 178 -7.22 -16.92 1.41
N THR A 179 -7.03 -17.95 0.59
CA THR A 179 -6.82 -19.33 1.08
C THR A 179 -5.51 -19.45 1.85
N SER A 180 -4.45 -18.81 1.33
CA SER A 180 -3.12 -18.83 1.92
C SER A 180 -3.03 -18.15 3.29
N LEU A 181 -3.78 -17.08 3.51
CA LEU A 181 -3.80 -16.33 4.78
C LEU A 181 -5.00 -16.68 5.67
N ARG A 182 -5.91 -17.52 5.17
CA ARG A 182 -7.16 -17.96 5.84
C ARG A 182 -7.96 -16.79 6.41
N ARG A 183 -8.04 -15.72 5.65
CA ARG A 183 -8.73 -14.48 6.03
C ARG A 183 -9.24 -13.78 4.80
N ASP A 184 -10.18 -12.88 5.03
CA ASP A 184 -10.69 -12.03 3.98
C ASP A 184 -9.79 -10.82 3.73
N VAL A 185 -9.51 -10.59 2.46
CA VAL A 185 -9.09 -9.29 1.94
C VAL A 185 -10.34 -8.41 1.90
N VAL A 186 -10.28 -7.29 2.61
CA VAL A 186 -11.38 -6.33 2.67
C VAL A 186 -11.54 -5.63 1.33
N ALA A 187 -12.77 -5.22 1.01
CA ALA A 187 -13.05 -4.37 -0.15
C ALA A 187 -12.36 -3.00 0.02
N ILE A 188 -11.89 -2.44 -1.08
CA ILE A 188 -11.24 -1.13 -1.14
C ILE A 188 -12.22 -0.11 -1.70
N GLU A 189 -12.48 0.95 -0.94
CA GLU A 189 -13.36 2.05 -1.32
C GLU A 189 -12.54 3.28 -1.70
N TRP A 190 -11.87 3.23 -2.85
CA TRP A 190 -10.90 4.26 -3.26
C TRP A 190 -11.52 5.51 -3.88
N LYS A 191 -12.78 5.44 -4.34
CA LYS A 191 -13.44 6.50 -5.14
C LYS A 191 -14.43 7.35 -4.35
N LEU A 192 -14.84 6.90 -3.17
CA LEU A 192 -15.86 7.59 -2.39
C LEU A 192 -15.23 8.72 -1.56
N SER A 193 -15.79 9.93 -1.68
CA SER A 193 -15.45 11.06 -0.81
C SER A 193 -16.45 11.20 0.34
N GLY A 194 -16.29 12.20 1.21
CA GLY A 194 -17.29 12.56 2.23
C GLY A 194 -16.76 12.76 3.65
N GLY A 195 -15.45 12.71 3.85
CA GLY A 195 -14.81 12.95 5.14
C GLY A 195 -15.06 11.84 6.16
N ASP A 196 -15.27 12.24 7.41
CA ASP A 196 -15.46 11.36 8.56
C ASP A 196 -16.94 11.02 8.77
N GLN A 197 -17.51 10.27 7.82
CA GLN A 197 -18.88 9.75 7.91
C GLN A 197 -18.91 8.25 7.58
N LEU A 198 -19.95 7.56 8.05
CA LEU A 198 -20.15 6.15 7.71
C LEU A 198 -20.49 6.03 6.21
N GLY A 199 -19.82 5.11 5.51
CA GLY A 199 -20.05 4.87 4.08
C GLY A 199 -19.24 5.75 3.12
N THR A 200 -18.27 6.54 3.63
CA THR A 200 -17.30 7.28 2.79
C THR A 200 -16.10 6.41 2.44
N GLY A 201 -15.20 6.84 1.55
CA GLY A 201 -14.05 6.03 1.12
C GLY A 201 -12.81 6.13 2.00
N ASP A 202 -11.71 5.57 1.50
CA ASP A 202 -10.38 5.58 2.13
C ASP A 202 -9.68 6.94 1.97
N LYS A 203 -9.00 7.42 3.02
CA LYS A 203 -8.28 8.71 3.13
C LYS A 203 -7.06 8.84 2.22
N HIS A 204 -6.45 7.72 1.81
CA HIS A 204 -5.41 7.71 0.78
C HIS A 204 -5.97 7.65 -0.66
N GLY A 205 -7.29 7.45 -0.79
CA GLY A 205 -8.03 7.52 -2.04
C GLY A 205 -8.69 8.90 -2.23
N ALA A 206 -9.91 8.91 -2.75
CA ALA A 206 -10.66 10.16 -3.00
C ALA A 206 -11.24 10.81 -1.73
N ASN A 207 -11.16 10.16 -0.57
CA ASN A 207 -11.69 10.73 0.66
C ASN A 207 -10.69 11.72 1.26
N ALA A 208 -11.08 12.99 1.30
CA ALA A 208 -10.20 14.03 1.79
C ALA A 208 -9.77 13.79 3.25
N TYR A 209 -8.53 14.17 3.56
CA TYR A 209 -8.20 14.51 4.94
C TYR A 209 -9.16 15.59 5.40
N THR A 210 -9.60 15.51 6.64
CA THR A 210 -10.56 16.45 7.21
C THR A 210 -9.88 17.61 7.93
N VAL A 211 -8.54 17.53 8.04
CA VAL A 211 -7.71 18.24 9.02
C VAL A 211 -6.22 18.30 8.63
N GLY A 212 -5.43 19.11 9.31
CA GLY A 212 -3.98 19.18 9.08
C GLY A 212 -3.27 17.84 9.36
N ILE A 213 -2.43 17.40 8.42
CA ILE A 213 -1.58 16.22 8.52
C ILE A 213 -0.10 16.62 8.40
N GLN A 214 0.77 15.92 9.11
CA GLN A 214 2.21 16.18 9.06
C GLN A 214 2.86 15.23 8.05
N MET A 215 3.34 15.79 6.95
CA MET A 215 3.85 15.03 5.80
C MET A 215 5.34 15.26 5.58
N LYS A 216 5.98 14.33 4.90
CA LYS A 216 7.35 14.43 4.39
C LYS A 216 7.29 14.70 2.90
N LYS A 217 8.36 15.30 2.35
CA LYS A 217 8.57 15.41 0.92
C LYS A 217 8.30 14.07 0.21
N PRO A 218 7.55 14.06 -0.91
CA PRO A 218 7.06 15.21 -1.66
C PRO A 218 5.67 15.71 -1.31
N TYR A 219 5.11 15.23 -0.20
CA TYR A 219 3.76 15.56 0.21
C TYR A 219 3.69 16.72 1.21
N ASP A 220 4.83 17.33 1.52
CA ASP A 220 4.99 18.45 2.46
C ASP A 220 4.87 19.83 1.79
N GLU A 221 4.28 19.89 0.59
CA GLU A 221 4.13 21.14 -0.15
C GLU A 221 3.26 22.16 0.60
N LEU A 222 3.66 23.43 0.48
CA LEU A 222 2.96 24.58 1.08
C LEU A 222 1.52 24.74 0.58
N VAL A 223 1.18 24.17 -0.58
CA VAL A 223 -0.15 24.20 -1.18
C VAL A 223 -0.55 22.77 -1.57
N MET A 224 -1.04 22.00 -0.59
CA MET A 224 -1.68 20.73 -0.90
C MET A 224 -2.93 20.97 -1.77
N PRO A 225 -3.22 20.10 -2.75
CA PRO A 225 -4.47 20.17 -3.50
C PRO A 225 -5.67 20.04 -2.55
N PRO A 226 -6.83 20.66 -2.88
CA PRO A 226 -8.04 20.51 -2.07
C PRO A 226 -8.37 19.03 -1.84
N GLY A 227 -8.31 18.59 -0.59
CA GLY A 227 -8.53 17.19 -0.19
C GLY A 227 -7.28 16.33 -0.04
N GLY A 228 -6.11 16.82 -0.44
CA GLY A 228 -4.81 16.14 -0.29
C GLY A 228 -4.41 15.28 -1.47
N TYR A 229 -3.27 14.60 -1.31
CA TYR A 229 -2.74 13.75 -2.35
C TYR A 229 -3.44 12.40 -2.36
N LEU A 230 -3.84 11.97 -3.55
CA LEU A 230 -4.32 10.62 -3.79
C LEU A 230 -3.14 9.70 -4.10
N LEU A 231 -3.12 8.51 -3.52
CA LEU A 231 -2.08 7.52 -3.78
C LEU A 231 -2.50 6.48 -4.83
N SER A 232 -1.51 5.93 -5.52
CA SER A 232 -1.62 4.72 -6.32
C SER A 232 -1.52 3.49 -5.41
N CYS A 233 -2.25 2.43 -5.73
CA CYS A 233 -2.13 1.14 -5.04
C CYS A 233 -0.66 0.66 -4.98
N LEU A 234 0.11 0.91 -6.05
CA LEU A 234 1.52 0.50 -6.14
C LEU A 234 2.49 1.48 -5.48
N ASP A 235 2.03 2.58 -4.88
CA ASP A 235 2.90 3.41 -4.02
C ASP A 235 3.27 2.67 -2.74
N CYS A 236 2.39 1.78 -2.27
CA CYS A 236 2.59 1.00 -1.05
C CYS A 236 2.71 -0.51 -1.29
N HIS A 237 2.09 -1.04 -2.34
CA HIS A 237 1.97 -2.50 -2.54
C HIS A 237 2.79 -3.04 -3.72
N GLU A 238 3.25 -4.29 -3.59
CA GLU A 238 3.79 -5.13 -4.66
C GLU A 238 2.67 -5.99 -5.26
N ALA A 239 2.62 -6.06 -6.59
CA ALA A 239 1.57 -6.78 -7.30
C ALA A 239 1.77 -8.31 -7.34
N HIS A 240 2.99 -8.82 -7.15
CA HIS A 240 3.24 -10.27 -7.25
C HIS A 240 3.44 -10.92 -5.87
N GLY A 241 4.41 -10.43 -5.10
CA GLY A 241 4.72 -10.94 -3.78
C GLY A 241 5.71 -10.06 -3.02
N SER A 242 5.65 -10.13 -1.69
CA SER A 242 6.46 -9.32 -0.80
C SER A 242 6.78 -10.07 0.50
N PRO A 243 7.78 -9.62 1.28
CA PRO A 243 8.03 -10.15 2.62
C PRO A 243 6.97 -9.75 3.66
N SER A 244 5.95 -8.97 3.26
CA SER A 244 4.83 -8.52 4.09
C SER A 244 3.55 -9.30 3.79
N ALA A 245 2.75 -9.56 4.84
CA ALA A 245 1.49 -10.30 4.74
C ALA A 245 0.39 -9.50 4.03
N PHE A 246 0.66 -8.22 3.79
CA PHE A 246 -0.20 -7.25 3.13
C PHE A 246 0.40 -6.77 1.82
N LEU A 247 1.37 -7.51 1.26
CA LEU A 247 2.01 -7.18 -0.01
C LEU A 247 2.69 -5.82 -0.04
N VAL A 248 3.18 -5.32 1.10
CA VAL A 248 3.83 -4.01 1.15
C VAL A 248 5.23 -4.06 0.53
N ARG A 249 5.56 -3.01 -0.24
CA ARG A 249 6.86 -2.78 -0.87
C ARG A 249 8.03 -2.79 0.11
N ARG A 250 9.23 -3.13 -0.38
CA ARG A 250 10.46 -3.09 0.44
C ARG A 250 11.03 -1.69 0.59
N SER A 251 10.75 -0.82 -0.37
CA SER A 251 11.12 0.60 -0.33
C SER A 251 9.95 1.45 -0.78
N VAL A 252 9.71 2.54 -0.05
CA VAL A 252 8.65 3.51 -0.32
C VAL A 252 9.20 4.90 -0.05
N ASN A 253 8.90 5.84 -0.95
CA ASN A 253 9.27 7.25 -0.86
C ASN A 253 10.76 7.48 -0.56
N GLY A 254 11.63 6.99 -1.46
CA GLY A 254 13.07 7.26 -1.43
C GLY A 254 13.88 6.38 -0.49
N GLU A 255 13.24 5.57 0.36
CA GLU A 255 13.93 4.85 1.43
C GLU A 255 13.45 3.40 1.61
N ILE A 256 14.30 2.55 2.18
CA ILE A 256 13.97 1.18 2.56
C ILE A 256 13.08 1.18 3.83
N LEU A 257 12.15 0.23 3.92
CA LEU A 257 11.40 0.02 5.15
C LEU A 257 12.31 -0.65 6.20
N GLY A 258 12.42 -0.02 7.38
CA GLY A 258 13.39 -0.38 8.43
C GLY A 258 13.13 -1.68 9.20
N GLY A 259 12.31 -2.61 8.70
CA GLY A 259 12.04 -3.89 9.36
C GLY A 259 11.03 -4.78 8.62
N THR A 260 10.80 -5.99 9.15
CA THR A 260 9.76 -6.91 8.65
C THR A 260 8.39 -6.42 9.10
N LEU A 261 7.49 -6.15 8.14
CA LEU A 261 6.11 -5.81 8.44
C LEU A 261 5.37 -7.05 8.98
N ALA A 262 4.71 -6.89 10.13
CA ALA A 262 4.04 -7.97 10.83
C ALA A 262 2.92 -8.65 10.01
N GLN A 263 2.69 -9.93 10.29
CA GLN A 263 1.57 -10.73 9.80
C GLN A 263 0.20 -10.16 10.12
N ALA A 264 0.11 -9.55 11.29
CA ALA A 264 -1.12 -9.13 11.93
C ALA A 264 -1.17 -7.61 12.10
N ARG A 265 -2.37 -7.15 12.40
CA ARG A 265 -2.71 -5.73 12.63
C ARG A 265 -2.03 -5.14 13.87
N ASP A 266 -1.36 -5.98 14.66
CA ASP A 266 -0.78 -5.72 15.97
C ASP A 266 0.63 -5.12 15.97
N GLY A 267 1.33 -5.22 14.84
CA GLY A 267 2.72 -4.80 14.76
C GLY A 267 2.89 -3.27 14.76
N LYS A 268 3.76 -2.77 15.65
CA LYS A 268 4.35 -1.42 15.56
C LYS A 268 5.15 -1.22 14.27
N SER A 269 5.46 -2.30 13.54
CA SER A 269 6.19 -2.29 12.28
C SER A 269 5.49 -1.48 11.18
N TRP A 270 4.16 -1.32 11.23
CA TRP A 270 3.44 -0.48 10.25
C TRP A 270 3.94 0.97 10.24
N ALA A 271 4.46 1.45 11.37
CA ALA A 271 5.10 2.77 11.45
C ALA A 271 6.29 2.92 10.47
N TYR A 272 6.97 1.83 10.10
CA TYR A 272 8.04 1.89 9.09
C TYR A 272 7.52 2.29 7.70
N LEU A 273 6.30 1.89 7.35
CA LEU A 273 5.63 2.29 6.10
C LEU A 273 5.07 3.71 6.25
N CYS A 274 4.26 3.96 7.28
CA CYS A 274 3.59 5.26 7.46
C CYS A 274 4.62 6.39 7.60
N GLY A 275 5.71 6.15 8.32
CA GLY A 275 6.82 7.08 8.53
C GLY A 275 7.63 7.40 7.26
N ARG A 276 7.32 6.79 6.11
CA ARG A 276 7.91 7.18 4.82
C ARG A 276 7.29 8.46 4.28
N CYS A 277 6.00 8.69 4.55
CA CYS A 277 5.26 9.83 4.05
C CYS A 277 4.77 10.75 5.16
N HIS A 278 4.56 10.23 6.37
CA HIS A 278 4.12 11.01 7.52
C HIS A 278 5.27 11.28 8.50
N GLN A 279 5.18 12.39 9.21
CA GLN A 279 6.09 12.73 10.30
C GLN A 279 5.57 12.16 11.62
N ASP A 280 6.43 11.49 12.38
CA ASP A 280 6.16 11.05 13.74
C ASP A 280 6.63 12.11 14.76
N ASP A 281 6.55 11.77 16.05
CA ASP A 281 6.95 12.67 17.14
C ASP A 281 8.43 13.09 17.08
N TYR A 282 9.31 12.21 16.60
CA TYR A 282 10.73 12.51 16.43
C TYR A 282 10.93 13.63 15.41
N HIS A 283 10.19 13.58 14.31
CA HIS A 283 10.28 14.57 13.22
C HIS A 283 9.56 15.88 13.57
N VAL A 284 8.36 15.84 14.14
CA VAL A 284 7.54 17.04 14.43
C VAL A 284 8.14 17.89 15.57
N GLY A 285 8.78 17.25 16.55
CA GLY A 285 9.32 17.95 17.72
C GLY A 285 10.74 18.51 17.55
N GLY A 286 11.38 18.32 16.39
CA GLY A 286 12.83 18.54 16.24
C GLY A 286 13.65 17.74 17.27
N SER A 287 13.09 16.62 17.75
CA SER A 287 13.62 15.87 18.85
C SER A 287 14.86 15.10 18.40
N THR A 288 15.91 15.10 19.21
CA THR A 288 17.09 14.24 19.00
C THR A 288 16.99 12.93 19.80
N ASP A 289 15.88 12.74 20.53
CA ASP A 289 15.65 11.54 21.32
C ASP A 289 15.16 10.39 20.43
N ILE A 290 16.07 9.49 20.10
CA ILE A 290 15.79 8.27 19.31
C ILE A 290 14.65 7.43 19.90
N ASN A 291 14.37 7.56 21.20
CA ASN A 291 13.26 6.85 21.83
C ASN A 291 11.89 7.35 21.36
N GLN A 292 11.81 8.48 20.65
CA GLN A 292 10.58 9.06 20.11
C GLN A 292 10.23 8.60 18.68
N VAL A 293 11.13 7.85 18.04
CA VAL A 293 10.85 7.28 16.72
C VAL A 293 9.66 6.32 16.81
N ASN A 294 8.73 6.43 15.86
CA ASN A 294 7.51 5.65 15.73
C ASN A 294 6.57 5.70 16.94
N ARG A 295 6.58 6.79 17.73
CA ARG A 295 5.66 6.95 18.88
C ARG A 295 4.28 7.49 18.53
N TRP A 296 4.17 8.35 17.52
CA TRP A 296 2.92 8.91 16.99
C TRP A 296 1.98 9.55 18.05
N ARG A 297 2.49 9.92 19.22
CA ARG A 297 1.71 10.54 20.28
C ARG A 297 1.22 11.92 19.87
N THR A 298 2.04 12.72 19.20
CA THR A 298 1.71 14.10 18.84
C THR A 298 0.52 14.14 17.89
N VAL A 299 0.44 13.21 16.94
CA VAL A 299 -0.69 13.16 15.99
C VAL A 299 -1.96 12.55 16.59
N HIS A 300 -1.85 11.64 17.57
CA HIS A 300 -3.02 11.00 18.18
C HIS A 300 -3.56 11.72 19.43
N HIS A 301 -2.68 12.38 20.19
CA HIS A 301 -2.96 13.00 21.49
C HIS A 301 -2.51 14.46 21.63
N GLY A 302 -1.72 14.96 20.69
CA GLY A 302 -1.19 16.32 20.73
C GLY A 302 0.12 16.48 21.52
N GLY A 303 0.74 17.63 21.35
CA GLY A 303 1.91 18.12 22.09
C GLY A 303 1.67 19.56 22.55
N GLY A 304 2.09 19.91 23.76
CA GLY A 304 1.69 21.14 24.44
C GLY A 304 1.82 22.44 23.62
N SER A 305 0.82 23.32 23.78
CA SER A 305 0.78 24.74 23.38
C SER A 305 0.83 25.12 21.89
N GLY A 306 0.75 24.17 20.95
CA GLY A 306 0.53 24.46 19.52
C GLY A 306 -0.91 24.19 19.09
N ALA A 307 -1.64 25.22 18.68
CA ALA A 307 -3.01 25.12 18.16
C ALA A 307 -3.06 24.32 16.84
N ASN A 308 -4.18 23.60 16.63
CA ASN A 308 -4.62 22.97 15.36
C ASN A 308 -3.81 21.77 14.82
N VAL A 309 -3.57 20.76 15.66
CA VAL A 309 -3.40 19.38 15.19
C VAL A 309 -4.67 18.61 15.54
N ASP A 310 -5.26 17.95 14.54
CA ASP A 310 -6.44 17.12 14.72
C ASP A 310 -6.09 15.83 15.44
N VAL A 311 -6.23 15.91 16.76
CA VAL A 311 -5.94 14.82 17.67
C VAL A 311 -7.23 14.05 17.91
N PRO A 312 -7.37 12.80 17.43
CA PRO A 312 -8.58 12.01 17.66
C PRO A 312 -8.85 11.76 19.15
N TYR A 313 -7.82 11.83 19.99
CA TYR A 313 -7.89 11.53 21.41
C TYR A 313 -7.21 12.64 22.22
N GLN A 314 -7.70 12.95 23.43
CA GLN A 314 -7.03 13.92 24.32
C GLN A 314 -6.15 13.21 25.35
N VAL A 315 -5.10 13.89 25.83
CA VAL A 315 -4.34 13.42 27.00
C VAL A 315 -5.17 13.65 28.28
N GLN A 316 -5.08 12.75 29.26
CA GLN A 316 -5.68 12.79 30.61
C GLN A 316 -6.27 14.14 31.07
N GLY A 317 -7.56 14.12 31.46
CA GLY A 317 -8.19 15.21 32.23
C GLY A 317 -9.49 15.77 31.65
N GLN A 318 -9.76 15.62 30.35
CA GLN A 318 -10.98 16.15 29.72
C GLN A 318 -12.00 15.09 29.28
N GLN A 319 -11.57 13.83 29.05
CA GLN A 319 -12.47 12.67 28.86
C GLN A 319 -12.44 11.69 30.05
N GLY A 320 -11.76 12.02 31.15
CA GLY A 320 -11.67 11.18 32.35
C GLY A 320 -10.78 9.93 32.24
N MET A 321 -10.15 9.67 31.09
CA MET A 321 -9.39 8.44 30.84
C MET A 321 -7.88 8.56 31.12
N SER A 322 -7.29 7.48 31.63
CA SER A 322 -5.84 7.34 31.85
C SER A 322 -5.15 6.59 30.71
N CYS A 323 -3.85 6.84 30.50
CA CYS A 323 -3.08 6.11 29.48
C CYS A 323 -3.17 4.59 29.66
N GLY A 324 -3.29 4.10 30.90
CA GLY A 324 -3.38 2.69 31.22
C GLY A 324 -4.67 1.99 30.80
N GLU A 325 -5.71 2.74 30.46
CA GLU A 325 -6.98 2.16 30.00
C GLU A 325 -6.91 1.70 28.55
N CYS A 326 -6.13 2.40 27.72
CA CYS A 326 -5.95 2.08 26.30
C CYS A 326 -4.58 1.45 25.99
N HIS A 327 -3.53 1.86 26.72
CA HIS A 327 -2.15 1.46 26.46
C HIS A 327 -1.63 0.48 27.50
N GLU A 328 -0.67 -0.35 27.10
CA GLU A 328 0.12 -1.14 28.03
C GLU A 328 1.13 -0.25 28.75
N LEU A 329 1.31 -0.46 30.07
CA LEU A 329 2.14 0.37 30.94
C LEU A 329 3.40 -0.40 31.38
N SER A 330 4.32 -0.71 30.46
CA SER A 330 5.66 -1.18 30.86
C SER A 330 6.65 -1.08 29.70
N PRO A 331 7.74 -0.27 29.81
CA PRO A 331 8.14 0.64 30.90
C PRO A 331 7.42 2.01 30.88
N GLY A 332 6.31 2.12 30.17
CA GLY A 332 5.48 3.33 30.01
C GLY A 332 4.39 3.05 28.96
N PRO A 333 3.48 4.00 28.67
CA PRO A 333 2.44 3.82 27.66
C PRO A 333 3.03 3.40 26.31
N GLN A 334 2.74 2.18 25.88
CA GLN A 334 3.21 1.64 24.62
C GLN A 334 2.31 2.08 23.46
N PRO A 335 2.88 2.49 22.30
CA PRO A 335 2.08 2.77 21.11
C PRO A 335 1.21 1.58 20.72
N ILE A 336 -0.02 1.87 20.30
CA ILE A 336 -0.94 0.87 19.75
C ILE A 336 -0.50 0.53 18.32
N GLY A 337 -0.59 -0.74 17.94
CA GLY A 337 -0.26 -1.19 16.58
C GLY A 337 -1.15 -0.48 15.54
N CYS A 338 -0.54 0.15 14.54
CA CYS A 338 -1.27 0.99 13.58
C CYS A 338 -2.38 0.19 12.87
N GLY A 339 -2.14 -1.09 12.55
CA GLY A 339 -3.05 -1.92 11.77
C GLY A 339 -4.40 -2.20 12.44
N TYR A 340 -4.55 -1.99 13.76
CA TYR A 340 -5.86 -2.11 14.41
C TYR A 340 -6.84 -1.05 13.94
N CYS A 341 -6.33 0.15 13.63
CA CYS A 341 -7.14 1.29 13.24
C CYS A 341 -6.90 1.69 11.78
N HIS A 342 -5.68 1.57 11.24
CA HIS A 342 -5.31 2.06 9.92
C HIS A 342 -5.26 0.93 8.89
N ASN A 343 -6.39 0.64 8.25
CA ASN A 343 -6.52 -0.33 7.16
C ASN A 343 -7.72 0.02 6.27
N HIS A 344 -7.76 -0.44 5.02
CA HIS A 344 -8.87 -0.18 4.11
C HIS A 344 -10.25 -0.40 4.75
N GLY A 345 -11.16 0.56 4.57
CA GLY A 345 -12.52 0.52 5.10
C GLY A 345 -12.66 0.73 6.61
N SER A 346 -11.56 0.95 7.34
CA SER A 346 -11.59 1.13 8.80
C SER A 346 -12.19 2.46 9.25
N TYR A 347 -12.78 2.44 10.44
CA TYR A 347 -13.26 3.61 11.16
C TYR A 347 -13.29 3.32 12.65
N CYS A 348 -13.32 4.37 13.47
CA CYS A 348 -13.50 4.29 14.91
C CYS A 348 -14.70 5.14 15.34
N ASN A 349 -15.58 4.60 16.18
CA ASN A 349 -16.68 5.33 16.81
C ASN A 349 -17.08 4.68 18.16
N GLY A 350 -18.12 5.19 18.81
CA GLY A 350 -18.57 4.69 20.12
C GLY A 350 -19.15 3.27 20.13
N THR A 351 -19.54 2.71 18.97
CA THR A 351 -20.13 1.37 18.85
C THR A 351 -19.22 0.34 18.18
N ASN A 352 -18.16 0.81 17.52
CA ASN A 352 -17.05 0.06 16.96
C ASN A 352 -15.75 0.65 17.50
N PRO A 353 -15.51 0.51 18.80
CA PRO A 353 -14.27 0.98 19.37
C PRO A 353 -13.17 0.00 18.99
N GLY A 354 -12.01 0.50 18.56
CA GLY A 354 -10.89 -0.36 18.18
C GLY A 354 -10.53 -1.29 19.33
N THR A 355 -10.78 -2.59 19.19
CA THR A 355 -10.56 -3.56 20.27
C THR A 355 -9.18 -4.17 20.11
N LEU A 356 -8.35 -4.05 21.15
CA LEU A 356 -7.01 -4.60 21.22
C LEU A 356 -7.04 -6.07 21.66
N PRO A 357 -6.06 -6.91 21.29
CA PRO A 357 -6.04 -8.32 21.68
C PRO A 357 -5.97 -8.57 23.18
N ASN A 358 -5.51 -7.59 23.95
CA ASN A 358 -5.49 -7.64 25.42
C ASN A 358 -6.86 -7.26 26.03
N GLY A 359 -7.91 -7.13 25.22
CA GLY A 359 -9.27 -6.79 25.64
C GLY A 359 -9.49 -5.31 25.95
N LYS A 360 -8.45 -4.47 25.85
CA LYS A 360 -8.60 -3.02 25.97
C LYS A 360 -9.29 -2.46 24.74
N VAL A 361 -9.96 -1.33 24.95
CA VAL A 361 -10.85 -0.72 23.97
C VAL A 361 -10.38 0.70 23.72
N ILE A 362 -10.18 1.06 22.45
CA ILE A 362 -9.88 2.43 22.05
C ILE A 362 -11.20 3.22 22.06
N PRO A 363 -11.31 4.32 22.81
CA PRO A 363 -12.54 5.09 22.91
C PRO A 363 -12.98 5.67 21.56
N ALA A 364 -14.21 6.18 21.52
CA ALA A 364 -14.63 7.01 20.41
C ALA A 364 -13.70 8.23 20.26
N PRO A 365 -13.39 8.66 19.02
CA PRO A 365 -12.73 9.93 18.79
C PRO A 365 -13.54 11.09 19.40
N ILE A 366 -12.90 12.24 19.65
CA ILE A 366 -13.55 13.44 20.23
C ILE A 366 -14.86 13.80 19.48
N ASP A 367 -14.87 13.68 18.16
CA ASP A 367 -16.03 13.99 17.31
C ASP A 367 -16.98 12.80 17.09
N GLY A 368 -16.81 11.73 17.86
CA GLY A 368 -17.69 10.57 17.91
C GLY A 368 -17.51 9.55 16.77
N PHE A 369 -17.04 9.98 15.59
CA PHE A 369 -16.74 9.11 14.45
C PHE A 369 -15.52 9.60 13.68
N ARG A 370 -14.67 8.67 13.21
CA ARG A 370 -13.55 9.00 12.34
C ARG A 370 -13.21 7.89 11.35
N ARG A 371 -12.98 8.24 10.07
CA ARG A 371 -12.32 7.33 9.13
C ARG A 371 -10.82 7.35 9.41
N THR A 372 -10.26 6.18 9.56
CA THR A 372 -8.89 6.02 10.04
C THR A 372 -7.89 5.67 8.94
N PHE A 373 -8.36 5.32 7.75
CA PHE A 373 -7.50 5.03 6.60
C PHE A 373 -8.12 5.52 5.31
#